data_AF-A0A327Z6I3-F1
#
_entry.id   AF-A0A327Z6I3-F1
#
_cell.length_a   1.000
_cell.length_b   1.000
_cell.length_c   1.000
_cell.angle_alpha   90.00
_cell.angle_beta   90.00
_cell.angle_gamma   90.00
#
_symmetry.space_group_name_H-M   'P 1'
#
loop_
_entity.id
_entity.type
_entity.pdbx_description
1 polymer ?
#
loop_
_entity_poly.entity_id
_entity_poly.type
_entity_poly.pdbx_seq_one_letter_code
_entity_poly.pdbx_strand_id
1 'polypeptide(L)'
;MSSTPQAAAHAKRSTASDPLRIGVATVAAVVANLVIFWIGDAAGASLEIDAPYDLNAFAVILSTAVPLLLASAVALYVLIPRFPAAHRWLAWGGAAFALVTAAMPFTVAEDTGTAVALALMHVAAGAAWLFAVAPRNTTR
;
A
#
# COMPACT_ATOMS: atom_id res chain seq x y z
N MET A 1 0.86 37.23 -31.59
CA MET A 1 1.72 36.48 -30.64
C MET A 1 1.01 36.43 -29.30
N SER A 2 0.24 35.37 -29.03
CA SER A 2 -0.43 35.18 -27.74
C SER A 2 -0.75 33.70 -27.56
N SER A 3 0.29 32.88 -27.48
CA SER A 3 0.22 31.55 -26.89
C SER A 3 0.85 31.64 -25.50
N THR A 4 0.30 30.88 -24.54
CA THR A 4 0.89 30.53 -23.22
C THR A 4 0.25 31.22 -22.00
N PRO A 5 -0.97 30.78 -21.62
CA PRO A 5 -1.18 30.42 -20.20
C PRO A 5 -1.60 28.95 -20.01
N GLN A 6 -2.19 28.32 -21.03
CA GLN A 6 -2.84 27.02 -20.92
C GLN A 6 -1.86 25.84 -20.83
N ALA A 7 -0.70 25.93 -21.52
CA ALA A 7 0.35 24.91 -21.46
C ALA A 7 1.00 24.80 -20.07
N ALA A 8 1.18 25.93 -19.37
CA ALA A 8 1.76 25.96 -18.02
C ALA A 8 0.81 25.40 -16.95
N ALA A 9 -0.51 25.61 -17.11
CA ALA A 9 -1.52 25.06 -16.21
C ALA A 9 -1.69 23.54 -16.34
N HIS A 10 -1.44 22.98 -17.53
CA HIS A 10 -1.50 21.54 -17.78
C HIS A 10 -0.31 20.78 -17.16
N ALA A 11 0.88 21.38 -17.17
CA ALA A 11 2.09 20.77 -16.58
C ALA A 11 2.00 20.63 -15.05
N LYS A 12 1.46 21.64 -14.37
CA LYS A 12 1.35 21.68 -12.90
C LYS A 12 0.36 20.66 -12.31
N ARG A 13 -0.58 20.17 -13.13
CA ARG A 13 -1.65 19.24 -12.71
C ARG A 13 -1.25 17.76 -12.77
N SER A 14 -0.10 17.41 -13.38
CA SER A 14 0.30 16.02 -13.58
C SER A 14 1.22 15.43 -12.49
N THR A 15 1.89 16.26 -11.70
CA THR A 15 2.88 15.77 -10.71
C THR A 15 2.39 15.84 -9.26
N ALA A 16 1.53 16.80 -8.90
CA ALA A 16 1.05 16.96 -7.53
C ALA A 16 0.02 15.88 -7.12
N SER A 17 -0.63 15.24 -8.08
CA SER A 17 -1.71 14.27 -7.85
C SER A 17 -1.23 12.89 -7.40
N ASP A 18 0.07 12.59 -7.54
CA ASP A 18 0.63 11.26 -7.31
C ASP A 18 1.24 11.13 -5.91
N PRO A 19 2.03 12.10 -5.39
CA PRO A 19 2.46 12.10 -3.99
C PRO A 19 1.28 12.16 -3.01
N LEU A 20 0.28 12.99 -3.28
CA LEU A 20 -0.92 13.07 -2.44
C LEU A 20 -1.67 11.75 -2.43
N ARG A 21 -1.81 11.09 -3.59
CA ARG A 21 -2.49 9.80 -3.71
C ARG A 21 -1.75 8.70 -2.95
N ILE A 22 -0.42 8.66 -3.07
CA ILE A 22 0.43 7.77 -2.27
C ILE A 22 0.20 8.05 -0.78
N GLY A 23 0.28 9.31 -0.34
CA GLY A 23 0.09 9.70 1.05
C GLY A 23 -1.28 9.29 1.60
N VAL A 24 -2.37 9.55 0.86
CA VAL A 24 -3.73 9.16 1.24
C VAL A 24 -3.85 7.64 1.31
N ALA A 25 -3.33 6.90 0.31
CA ALA A 25 -3.35 5.45 0.31
C ALA A 25 -2.61 4.88 1.53
N THR A 26 -1.44 5.43 1.84
CA THR A 26 -0.62 5.02 2.99
C THR A 26 -1.31 5.29 4.31
N VAL A 27 -1.85 6.50 4.52
CA VAL A 27 -2.58 6.82 5.75
C VAL A 27 -3.79 5.93 5.91
N ALA A 28 -4.56 5.71 4.83
CA ALA A 28 -5.72 4.81 4.86
C ALA A 28 -5.32 3.37 5.22
N ALA A 29 -4.23 2.85 4.65
CA ALA A 29 -3.71 1.53 4.96
C ALA A 29 -3.26 1.39 6.41
N VAL A 30 -2.52 2.39 6.92
CA VAL A 30 -2.06 2.42 8.31
C VAL A 30 -3.25 2.42 9.27
N VAL A 31 -4.25 3.27 9.03
CA VAL A 31 -5.45 3.32 9.86
C VAL A 31 -6.20 2.00 9.81
N ALA A 32 -6.41 1.43 8.61
CA ALA A 32 -7.07 0.13 8.47
C ALA A 32 -6.33 -0.98 9.21
N ASN A 33 -5.00 -1.04 9.09
CA ASN A 33 -4.18 -2.05 9.76
C ASN A 33 -4.15 -1.88 11.27
N LEU A 34 -4.15 -0.65 11.79
CA LEU A 34 -4.28 -0.40 13.22
C LEU A 34 -5.65 -0.82 13.76
N VAL A 35 -6.72 -0.57 13.01
CA VAL A 35 -8.05 -1.06 13.37
C VAL A 35 -8.08 -2.59 13.41
N ILE A 36 -7.52 -3.26 12.40
CA ILE A 36 -7.41 -4.73 12.38
C ILE A 36 -6.58 -5.24 13.57
N PHE A 37 -5.46 -4.58 13.86
CA PHE A 37 -4.58 -4.90 14.99
C PHE A 37 -5.36 -4.86 16.32
N TRP A 38 -6.06 -3.77 16.60
CA TRP A 38 -6.85 -3.63 17.82
C TRP A 38 -8.06 -4.55 17.88
N ILE A 39 -8.65 -4.90 16.74
CA ILE A 39 -9.69 -5.94 16.68
C ILE A 39 -9.11 -7.31 17.06
N GLY A 40 -7.92 -7.64 16.55
CA GLY A 40 -7.22 -8.89 16.90
C GLY A 40 -6.87 -8.96 18.39
N ASP A 41 -6.29 -7.89 18.92
CA ASP A 41 -5.99 -7.72 20.36
C ASP A 41 -7.24 -7.90 21.23
N ALA A 42 -8.32 -7.18 20.91
CA ALA A 42 -9.60 -7.29 21.62
C ALA A 42 -10.28 -8.66 21.47
N ALA A 43 -9.97 -9.42 20.41
CA ALA A 43 -10.43 -10.78 20.20
C ALA A 43 -9.56 -11.84 20.91
N GLY A 44 -8.46 -11.43 21.56
CA GLY A 44 -7.56 -12.31 22.30
C GLY A 44 -6.49 -13.00 21.46
N ALA A 45 -6.15 -12.46 20.28
CA ALA A 45 -4.98 -12.91 19.53
C ALA A 45 -3.70 -12.59 20.34
N SER A 46 -2.67 -13.47 20.30
CA SER A 46 -1.43 -13.20 21.06
C SER A 46 -0.65 -12.03 20.48
N LEU A 47 -0.81 -11.77 19.17
CA LEU A 47 -0.04 -10.81 18.39
C LEU A 47 1.47 -11.10 18.46
N GLU A 48 1.83 -12.35 18.71
CA GLU A 48 3.21 -12.82 18.67
C GLU A 48 3.53 -13.43 17.30
N ILE A 49 4.71 -13.09 16.81
CA ILE A 49 5.26 -13.59 15.54
C ILE A 49 6.68 -14.08 15.80
N ASP A 50 7.16 -15.01 14.97
CA ASP A 50 8.54 -15.50 15.02
C ASP A 50 9.54 -14.40 14.57
N ALA A 51 9.73 -13.39 15.43
CA ALA A 51 10.57 -12.22 15.23
C ALA A 51 11.17 -11.79 16.59
N PRO A 52 12.31 -11.08 16.60
CA PRO A 52 12.95 -10.62 17.84
C PRO A 52 12.23 -9.46 18.53
N TYR A 53 11.00 -9.14 18.10
CA TYR A 53 10.19 -8.04 18.60
C TYR A 53 8.70 -8.41 18.54
N ASP A 54 7.94 -7.89 19.48
CA ASP A 54 6.49 -8.11 19.52
C ASP A 54 5.77 -7.26 18.46
N LEU A 55 4.65 -7.78 17.93
CA LEU A 55 3.79 -6.99 17.08
C LEU A 55 3.06 -5.95 17.94
N ASN A 56 3.45 -4.69 17.77
CA ASN A 56 2.77 -3.56 18.40
C ASN A 56 2.30 -2.54 17.37
N ALA A 57 1.49 -1.57 17.79
CA ALA A 57 0.97 -0.53 16.90
C ALA A 57 2.08 0.22 16.14
N PHE A 58 3.23 0.46 16.78
CA PHE A 58 4.38 1.12 16.14
C PHE A 58 4.98 0.26 15.02
N ALA A 59 5.16 -1.03 15.26
CA ALA A 59 5.59 -2.00 14.26
C ALA A 59 4.59 -2.05 13.09
N VAL A 60 3.28 -2.08 13.36
CA VAL A 60 2.23 -2.05 12.31
C VAL A 60 2.33 -0.78 11.47
N ILE A 61 2.52 0.39 12.08
CA ILE A 61 2.67 1.67 11.36
C ILE A 61 3.88 1.61 10.43
N LEU A 62 5.06 1.25 10.94
CA LEU A 62 6.28 1.23 10.14
C LEU A 62 6.23 0.18 9.03
N SER A 63 5.82 -1.04 9.36
CA SER A 63 5.72 -2.17 8.43
C SER A 63 4.66 -1.98 7.36
N THR A 64 3.68 -1.10 7.60
CA THR A 64 2.71 -0.70 6.57
C THR A 64 3.21 0.49 5.75
N ALA A 65 3.64 1.55 6.42
CA ALA A 65 3.95 2.82 5.76
C ALA A 65 5.22 2.75 4.92
N VAL A 66 6.30 2.19 5.47
CA VAL A 66 7.61 2.21 4.80
C VAL A 66 7.59 1.43 3.49
N PRO A 67 7.12 0.16 3.44
CA PRO A 67 7.08 -0.58 2.19
C PRO A 67 6.13 0.04 1.17
N LEU A 68 4.96 0.51 1.61
CA LEU A 68 3.96 1.07 0.71
C LEU A 68 4.41 2.39 0.09
N LEU A 69 5.01 3.29 0.87
CA LEU A 69 5.59 4.54 0.38
C LEU A 69 6.72 4.26 -0.61
N LEU A 70 7.67 3.41 -0.20
CA LEU A 70 8.86 3.12 -1.01
C LEU A 70 8.49 2.41 -2.30
N ALA A 71 7.69 1.34 -2.23
CA ALA A 71 7.29 0.59 -3.41
C ALA A 71 6.45 1.45 -4.36
N SER A 72 5.51 2.25 -3.84
CA SER A 72 4.68 3.10 -4.70
C SER A 72 5.50 4.21 -5.36
N ALA A 73 6.45 4.80 -4.62
CA ALA A 73 7.37 5.79 -5.17
C ALA A 73 8.27 5.18 -6.26
N VAL A 74 8.87 4.01 -6.00
CA VAL A 74 9.69 3.31 -7.01
C VAL A 74 8.86 2.96 -8.24
N ALA A 75 7.64 2.46 -8.05
CA ALA A 75 6.74 2.13 -9.15
C ALA A 75 6.43 3.35 -10.02
N LEU A 76 5.96 4.45 -9.41
CA LEU A 76 5.46 5.62 -10.13
C LEU A 76 6.56 6.51 -10.69
N TYR A 77 7.69 6.65 -10.00
CA TYR A 77 8.75 7.58 -10.40
C TYR A 77 9.92 6.91 -11.13
N VAL A 78 10.09 5.59 -11.02
CA VAL A 78 11.22 4.87 -11.65
C VAL A 78 10.73 3.88 -12.70
N LEU A 79 9.83 2.97 -12.35
CA LEU A 79 9.48 1.84 -13.22
C LEU A 79 8.49 2.25 -14.33
N ILE A 80 7.38 2.89 -13.99
CA ILE A 80 6.33 3.26 -14.94
C ILE A 80 6.83 4.23 -16.02
N PRO A 81 7.64 5.27 -15.71
CA PRO A 81 8.18 6.15 -16.75
C PRO A 81 9.12 5.44 -17.73
N ARG A 82 9.80 4.38 -17.28
CA ARG A 82 10.73 3.57 -18.09
C ARG A 82 10.01 2.47 -18.88
N PHE A 83 8.89 1.98 -18.35
CA PHE A 83 8.11 0.87 -18.90
C PHE A 83 6.61 1.18 -18.84
N PRO A 84 6.11 2.15 -19.63
CA PRO A 84 4.71 2.59 -19.54
C PRO A 84 3.70 1.47 -19.87
N ALA A 85 4.06 0.55 -20.77
CA ALA A 85 3.25 -0.63 -21.08
C ALA A 85 3.05 -1.57 -19.88
N ALA A 86 3.94 -1.53 -18.88
CA ALA A 86 3.89 -2.37 -17.69
C ALA A 86 3.04 -1.78 -16.56
N HIS A 87 2.48 -0.57 -16.70
CA HIS A 87 1.78 0.12 -15.60
C HIS A 87 0.63 -0.72 -15.00
N ARG A 88 -0.27 -1.24 -15.84
CA ARG A 88 -1.37 -2.10 -15.38
C ARG A 88 -0.86 -3.39 -14.74
N TRP A 89 0.18 -3.99 -15.32
CA TRP A 89 0.80 -5.21 -14.79
C TRP A 89 1.47 -4.98 -13.44
N LEU A 90 2.10 -3.82 -13.24
CA LEU A 90 2.74 -3.47 -11.97
C LEU A 90 1.71 -3.23 -10.87
N ALA A 91 0.61 -2.54 -11.19
CA ALA A 91 -0.49 -2.33 -10.27
C ALA A 91 -1.10 -3.66 -9.80
N TRP A 92 -1.51 -4.53 -10.74
CA TRP A 92 -2.09 -5.83 -10.39
C TRP A 92 -1.06 -6.80 -9.81
N GLY A 93 0.19 -6.74 -10.27
CA GLY A 93 1.28 -7.58 -9.77
C GLY A 93 1.58 -7.34 -8.30
N GLY A 94 1.68 -6.08 -7.85
CA GLY A 94 1.89 -5.78 -6.44
C GLY A 94 0.68 -6.17 -5.56
N ALA A 95 -0.54 -6.08 -6.10
CA ALA A 95 -1.73 -6.55 -5.39
C ALA A 95 -1.75 -8.07 -5.22
N ALA A 96 -1.45 -8.80 -6.30
CA ALA A 96 -1.34 -10.25 -6.28
C ALA A 96 -0.21 -10.70 -5.35
N PHE A 97 0.92 -9.99 -5.37
CA PHE A 97 2.02 -10.24 -4.43
C PHE A 97 1.56 -10.12 -2.98
N ALA A 98 0.85 -9.04 -2.62
CA ALA A 98 0.32 -8.87 -1.26
C ALA A 98 -0.66 -9.99 -0.85
N LEU A 99 -1.49 -10.47 -1.78
CA LEU A 99 -2.40 -11.59 -1.52
C LEU A 99 -1.68 -12.92 -1.35
N VAL A 100 -0.65 -13.18 -2.16
CA VAL A 100 0.17 -14.39 -2.04
C VAL A 100 0.93 -14.38 -0.71
N THR A 101 1.50 -13.24 -0.32
CA THR A 101 2.23 -13.14 0.95
C THR A 101 1.31 -13.13 2.16
N ALA A 102 0.01 -12.86 2.01
CA ALA A 102 -0.98 -13.01 3.08
C ALA A 102 -1.15 -14.46 3.58
N ALA A 103 -0.59 -15.46 2.88
CA ALA A 103 -0.51 -16.82 3.36
C ALA A 103 0.63 -17.05 4.38
N MET A 104 1.70 -16.25 4.32
CA MET A 104 2.88 -16.40 5.20
C MET A 104 2.54 -16.29 6.70
N PRO A 105 1.64 -15.40 7.17
CA PRO A 105 1.30 -15.33 8.58
C PRO A 105 0.84 -16.66 9.19
N PHE A 106 0.23 -17.55 8.41
CA PHE A 106 -0.20 -18.87 8.89
C PHE A 106 0.95 -19.85 9.17
N THR A 107 2.18 -19.50 8.80
CA THR A 107 3.38 -20.31 9.08
C THR A 107 4.28 -19.71 10.15
N VAL A 108 4.09 -18.43 10.51
CA VAL A 108 5.01 -17.70 11.41
C VAL A 108 4.34 -17.06 12.62
N ALA A 109 3.00 -16.96 12.62
CA ALA A 109 2.26 -16.51 13.79
C ALA A 109 2.14 -17.65 14.81
N GLU A 110 2.13 -17.28 16.09
CA GLU A 110 1.99 -18.25 17.19
C GLU A 110 0.59 -18.86 17.24
N ASP A 111 -0.45 -18.06 16.95
CA ASP A 111 -1.85 -18.48 16.97
C ASP A 111 -2.62 -18.10 15.70
N THR A 112 -3.77 -18.74 15.50
CA THR A 112 -4.61 -18.55 14.30
C THR A 112 -5.24 -17.16 14.24
N GLY A 113 -5.60 -16.56 15.37
CA GLY A 113 -6.14 -15.21 15.43
C GLY A 113 -5.11 -14.18 14.94
N THR A 114 -3.87 -14.31 15.38
CA THR A 114 -2.74 -13.48 14.90
C THR A 114 -2.48 -13.69 13.40
N ALA A 115 -2.48 -14.93 12.93
CA ALA A 115 -2.33 -15.24 11.51
C ALA A 115 -3.41 -14.57 10.65
N VAL A 116 -4.69 -14.65 11.07
CA VAL A 116 -5.82 -14.02 10.36
C VAL A 116 -5.71 -12.50 10.39
N ALA A 117 -5.37 -11.90 11.53
CA ALA A 117 -5.19 -10.44 11.63
C ALA A 117 -4.10 -9.95 10.66
N LEU A 118 -2.94 -10.59 10.67
CA LEU A 118 -1.82 -10.25 9.76
C LEU A 118 -2.17 -10.48 8.28
N ALA A 119 -2.91 -11.54 7.96
CA ALA A 119 -3.37 -11.79 6.59
C ALA A 119 -4.33 -10.68 6.11
N LEU A 120 -5.25 -10.22 6.97
CA LEU A 120 -6.14 -9.10 6.66
C LEU A 120 -5.36 -7.79 6.46
N MET A 121 -4.30 -7.55 7.24
CA MET A 121 -3.42 -6.39 7.04
C MET A 121 -2.74 -6.40 5.66
N HIS A 122 -2.36 -7.58 5.15
CA HIS A 122 -1.81 -7.73 3.80
C HIS A 122 -2.86 -7.40 2.72
N VAL A 123 -4.10 -7.83 2.91
CA VAL A 123 -5.21 -7.49 2.00
C VAL A 123 -5.43 -5.99 1.95
N ALA A 124 -5.46 -5.32 3.11
CA ALA A 124 -5.60 -3.87 3.19
C ALA A 124 -4.43 -3.13 2.52
N ALA A 125 -3.19 -3.59 2.74
CA ALA A 125 -2.00 -3.05 2.06
C ALA A 125 -2.06 -3.25 0.53
N GLY A 126 -2.51 -4.42 0.06
CA GLY A 126 -2.71 -4.71 -1.37
C GLY A 126 -3.78 -3.83 -2.01
N ALA A 127 -4.88 -3.57 -1.30
CA ALA A 127 -5.93 -2.64 -1.75
C ALA A 127 -5.41 -1.20 -1.83
N ALA A 128 -4.65 -0.75 -0.83
CA ALA A 128 -4.02 0.57 -0.83
C ALA A 128 -2.99 0.73 -1.94
N TRP A 129 -2.20 -0.32 -2.22
CA TRP A 129 -1.29 -0.37 -3.36
C TRP A 129 -2.02 -0.20 -4.69
N LEU A 130 -3.09 -0.96 -4.93
CA LEU A 130 -3.92 -0.79 -6.13
C LEU A 130 -4.44 0.63 -6.22
N PHE A 131 -4.96 1.16 -5.11
CA PHE A 131 -5.44 2.53 -5.09
C PHE A 131 -4.33 3.53 -5.39
N ALA A 132 -3.10 3.34 -4.92
CA ALA A 132 -1.98 4.26 -5.19
C ALA A 132 -1.49 4.18 -6.64
N VAL A 133 -1.34 2.96 -7.17
CA VAL A 133 -0.58 2.69 -8.40
C VAL A 133 -1.48 2.49 -9.63
N ALA A 134 -2.75 2.10 -9.49
CA ALA A 134 -3.59 1.79 -10.65
C ALA A 134 -3.69 2.99 -11.63
N PRO A 135 -3.66 2.72 -12.95
CA PRO A 135 -3.86 3.74 -13.98
C PRO A 135 -5.16 4.53 -13.74
N ARG A 136 -5.12 5.85 -13.99
CA ARG A 136 -6.33 6.67 -13.98
C ARG A 136 -7.08 6.47 -15.29
N ASN A 137 -8.32 6.02 -15.20
CA ASN A 137 -9.23 5.99 -16.34
C ASN A 137 -9.74 7.42 -16.54
N THR A 138 -9.01 8.23 -17.30
CA THR A 138 -9.56 9.51 -17.75
C THR A 138 -10.53 9.18 -18.88
N THR A 139 -11.83 9.06 -18.57
CA THR A 139 -12.88 9.14 -19.59
C THR A 139 -12.66 10.46 -20.33
N ARG A 140 -12.27 10.34 -21.61
CA ARG A 140 -12.14 11.47 -22.55
C ARG A 140 -13.51 12.04 -22.88
#